data_AF-A0A6A5ACY9-F1
#
_entry.id   AF-A0A6A5ACY9-F1
#
_cell.length_a   1.000
_cell.length_b   1.000
_cell.length_c   1.000
_cell.angle_alpha   90.00
_cell.angle_beta   90.00
_cell.angle_gamma   90.00
#
_symmetry.space_group_name_H-M   'P 1'
#
loop_
_entity.id
_entity.type
_entity.pdbx_description
1 polymer ?
#
loop_
_entity_poly.entity_id
_entity_poly.type
_entity_poly.pdbx_seq_one_letter_code
_entity_poly.pdbx_strand_id
1 'polypeptide(L)'
;MHGCKIFSKLDLASGYHQMLVLPHARKYTAFRTHKELLQWCVAPMGMAGMPGIWSRLMRSLFDKFPFVVVYLDDICVYSKTMDEHVEHVRVVLEVLCKEKLYARLDKCVFAVDKVNFLGHTISGDGLQVDSSKVRAIEEWAAPTNRKELLSFLGMAGYYRKFIANYAKLILPISELAKDKVPWEWLDRHNKAFLVVKAALQQRMETC
;
A
#
# COMPACT_ATOMS: atom_id res chain seq x y z
N MET A 1 -16.41 -1.81 -7.13
CA MET A 1 -16.02 -0.42 -7.48
C MET A 1 -16.51 0.05 -8.84
N HIS A 2 -16.79 -0.81 -9.83
CA HIS A 2 -17.29 -0.36 -11.14
C HIS A 2 -18.55 0.51 -11.04
N GLY A 3 -18.49 1.71 -11.65
CA GLY A 3 -19.60 2.67 -11.71
C GLY A 3 -19.74 3.62 -10.53
N CYS A 4 -18.84 3.57 -9.54
CA CYS A 4 -18.82 4.53 -8.43
C CYS A 4 -18.07 5.79 -8.86
N LYS A 5 -18.56 6.97 -8.48
CA LYS A 5 -18.03 8.27 -8.96
C LYS A 5 -17.53 9.17 -7.84
N ILE A 6 -17.86 8.83 -6.59
CA ILE A 6 -17.56 9.66 -5.42
C ILE A 6 -16.84 8.80 -4.40
N PHE A 7 -15.71 9.30 -3.94
CA PHE A 7 -14.80 8.61 -3.04
C PHE A 7 -14.46 9.49 -1.84
N SER A 8 -14.30 8.86 -0.68
CA SER A 8 -13.70 9.46 0.51
C SER A 8 -12.62 8.55 1.03
N LYS A 9 -11.53 9.12 1.52
CA LYS A 9 -10.47 8.42 2.24
C LYS A 9 -10.37 8.96 3.66
N LEU A 10 -10.47 8.06 4.64
CA LEU A 10 -10.24 8.37 6.04
C LEU A 10 -8.92 7.71 6.47
N ASP A 11 -8.05 8.49 7.08
CA ASP A 11 -6.74 8.08 7.60
C ASP A 11 -6.82 8.02 9.14
N LEU A 12 -6.64 6.83 9.72
CA LEU A 12 -6.71 6.67 11.17
C LEU A 12 -5.51 7.29 11.88
N ALA A 13 -5.78 8.04 12.95
CA ALA A 13 -4.79 8.75 13.72
C ALA A 13 -3.89 7.80 14.51
N SER A 14 -2.57 7.88 14.30
CA SER A 14 -1.60 7.20 15.18
C SER A 14 -1.83 5.68 15.32
N GLY A 15 -2.28 5.02 14.23
CA GLY A 15 -2.39 3.56 14.04
C GLY A 15 -2.59 2.74 15.32
N TYR A 16 -1.62 1.87 15.62
CA TYR A 16 -1.68 0.90 16.72
C TYR A 16 -1.82 1.51 18.13
N HIS A 17 -1.46 2.78 18.34
CA HIS A 17 -1.60 3.42 19.65
C HIS A 17 -3.06 3.61 20.09
N GLN A 18 -4.02 3.36 19.20
CA GLN A 18 -5.43 3.33 19.55
C GLN A 18 -5.87 1.98 20.17
N MET A 19 -5.06 0.93 20.03
CA MET A 19 -5.39 -0.41 20.52
C MET A 19 -4.87 -0.62 21.94
N LEU A 20 -5.75 -0.97 22.87
CA LEU A 20 -5.39 -1.21 24.26
C LEU A 20 -4.63 -2.54 24.42
N VAL A 21 -3.57 -2.52 25.20
CA VAL A 21 -2.87 -3.73 25.66
C VAL A 21 -3.56 -4.24 26.92
N LEU A 22 -3.94 -5.52 26.90
CA LEU A 22 -4.57 -6.18 28.03
C LEU A 22 -3.70 -6.03 29.29
N PRO A 23 -4.28 -5.72 30.47
CA PRO A 23 -3.50 -5.42 31.67
C PRO A 23 -2.42 -6.45 32.01
N HIS A 24 -2.72 -7.74 31.86
CA HIS A 24 -1.77 -8.83 32.14
C HIS A 24 -0.62 -8.94 31.12
N ALA A 25 -0.81 -8.39 29.91
CA ALA A 25 0.18 -8.42 28.84
C ALA A 25 1.09 -7.17 28.80
N ARG A 26 0.73 -6.10 29.52
CA ARG A 26 1.50 -4.83 29.54
C ARG A 26 2.97 -5.02 29.95
N LYS A 27 3.24 -5.98 30.84
CA LYS A 27 4.61 -6.34 31.27
C LYS A 27 5.53 -6.75 30.12
N TYR A 28 5.00 -7.29 29.02
CA TYR A 28 5.79 -7.67 27.84
C TYR A 28 6.14 -6.48 26.94
N THR A 29 5.56 -5.31 27.23
CA THR A 29 5.83 -4.05 26.52
C THR A 29 6.73 -3.12 27.33
N ALA A 30 7.38 -3.63 28.39
CA ALA A 30 8.19 -2.80 29.26
C ALA A 30 9.42 -2.26 28.51
N PHE A 31 9.73 -0.97 28.71
CA PHE A 31 10.93 -0.33 28.19
C PHE A 31 11.57 0.52 29.28
N ARG A 32 12.90 0.65 29.24
CA ARG A 32 13.67 1.37 30.25
C ARG A 32 14.14 2.70 29.69
N THR A 33 13.84 3.78 30.40
CA THR A 33 14.47 5.09 30.16
C THR A 33 15.75 5.19 30.99
N HIS A 34 16.46 6.32 30.93
CA HIS A 34 17.63 6.55 31.79
C HIS A 34 17.28 6.66 33.28
N LYS A 35 15.99 6.79 33.63
CA LYS A 35 15.50 7.00 35.01
C LYS A 35 14.61 5.87 35.54
N GLU A 36 13.80 5.25 34.68
CA GLU A 36 12.71 4.38 35.14
C GLU A 36 12.33 3.31 34.12
N LEU A 37 11.61 2.29 34.60
CA LEU A 37 11.00 1.26 33.79
C LEU A 37 9.53 1.59 33.58
N LEU A 38 9.14 1.80 32.32
CA LEU A 38 7.76 2.11 31.93
C LEU A 38 7.17 0.94 31.13
N GLN A 39 5.84 0.90 31.05
CA GLN A 39 5.10 -0.09 30.27
C GLN A 39 4.07 0.61 29.41
N TRP A 40 3.78 0.06 28.24
CA TRP A 40 2.74 0.61 27.38
C TRP A 40 1.35 0.12 27.80
N CYS A 41 0.39 1.05 27.85
CA CYS A 41 -1.04 0.74 28.01
C CYS A 41 -1.74 0.51 26.66
N VAL A 42 -1.13 0.96 25.57
CA VAL A 42 -1.58 0.84 24.18
C VAL A 42 -0.53 0.11 23.36
N ALA A 43 -0.89 -0.46 22.22
CA ALA A 43 0.05 -1.27 21.44
C ALA A 43 1.16 -0.38 20.85
N PRO A 44 2.42 -0.53 21.27
CA PRO A 44 3.51 0.30 20.74
C PRO A 44 3.79 -0.02 19.28
N MET A 45 4.27 0.99 18.56
CA MET A 45 4.84 0.79 17.23
C MET A 45 5.99 -0.22 17.27
N GLY A 46 6.07 -1.06 16.23
CA GLY A 46 7.11 -2.11 16.12
C GLY A 46 6.80 -3.41 16.84
N MET A 47 5.69 -3.51 17.59
CA MET A 47 5.27 -4.79 18.17
C MET A 47 4.95 -5.81 17.07
N ALA A 48 5.58 -6.99 17.17
CA ALA A 48 5.41 -8.06 16.19
C ALA A 48 3.95 -8.54 16.13
N GLY A 49 3.46 -8.79 14.91
CA GLY A 49 2.09 -9.28 14.68
C GLY A 49 0.99 -8.20 14.74
N MET A 50 1.31 -6.99 15.18
CA MET A 50 0.34 -5.88 15.23
C MET A 50 -0.35 -5.56 13.90
N PRO A 51 0.34 -5.52 12.74
CA PRO A 51 -0.33 -5.29 11.46
C PRO A 51 -1.43 -6.31 11.16
N GLY A 52 -1.21 -7.57 11.55
CA GLY A 52 -2.19 -8.65 11.37
C GLY A 52 -3.38 -8.53 12.32
N ILE A 53 -3.15 -8.19 13.59
CA ILE A 53 -4.22 -7.97 14.58
C ILE A 53 -5.07 -6.77 14.15
N TRP A 54 -4.43 -5.67 13.76
CA TRP A 54 -5.11 -4.47 13.31
C TRP A 54 -5.92 -4.70 12.04
N SER A 55 -5.34 -5.37 11.05
CA SER A 55 -6.07 -5.75 9.83
C SER A 55 -7.30 -6.59 10.14
N ARG A 56 -7.21 -7.54 11.08
CA ARG A 56 -8.36 -8.35 11.52
C ARG A 56 -9.45 -7.51 12.16
N LEU A 57 -9.08 -6.55 13.02
CA LEU A 57 -10.02 -5.62 13.65
C LEU A 57 -10.75 -4.79 12.58
N MET A 58 -10.01 -4.11 11.70
CA MET A 58 -10.60 -3.27 10.66
C MET A 58 -11.54 -4.06 9.74
N ARG A 59 -11.13 -5.26 9.32
CA ARG A 59 -11.98 -6.15 8.53
C ARG A 59 -13.22 -6.58 9.28
N SER A 60 -13.11 -6.93 10.57
CA SER A 60 -14.29 -7.30 11.37
C SER A 60 -15.30 -6.15 11.52
N LEU A 61 -14.83 -4.90 11.52
CA LEU A 61 -15.69 -3.73 11.64
C LEU A 61 -16.34 -3.36 10.30
N PHE A 62 -15.57 -3.45 9.21
CA PHE A 62 -15.95 -2.83 7.92
C PHE A 62 -16.24 -3.81 6.77
N ASP A 63 -15.81 -5.09 6.80
CA ASP A 63 -16.06 -6.06 5.69
C ASP A 63 -17.56 -6.31 5.46
N LYS A 64 -18.41 -5.96 6.42
CA LYS A 64 -19.88 -6.03 6.30
C LYS A 64 -20.48 -4.93 5.41
N PHE A 65 -19.73 -3.87 5.10
CA PHE A 65 -20.19 -2.77 4.28
C PHE A 65 -19.66 -2.92 2.84
N PRO A 66 -20.55 -3.11 1.84
CA PRO A 66 -20.12 -3.31 0.46
C PRO A 66 -19.54 -2.05 -0.18
N PHE A 67 -19.70 -0.89 0.44
CA PHE A 67 -19.24 0.42 -0.04
C PHE A 67 -17.94 0.89 0.64
N VAL A 68 -17.28 0.01 1.41
CA VAL A 68 -16.03 0.31 2.11
C VAL A 68 -14.95 -0.68 1.69
N VAL A 69 -13.73 -0.18 1.47
CA VAL A 69 -12.51 -1.00 1.42
C VAL A 69 -11.55 -0.50 2.50
N VAL A 70 -11.03 -1.44 3.28
CA VAL A 70 -10.05 -1.15 4.34
C VAL A 70 -8.74 -1.85 4.07
N TYR A 71 -7.64 -1.16 4.36
CA TYR A 71 -6.31 -1.73 4.36
C TYR A 71 -5.45 -1.06 5.43
N LEU A 72 -5.07 -1.83 6.45
CA LEU A 72 -4.38 -1.31 7.63
C LEU A 72 -5.10 -0.08 8.19
N ASP A 73 -4.50 1.11 8.12
CA ASP A 73 -5.01 2.37 8.66
C ASP A 73 -5.86 3.17 7.66
N ASP A 74 -5.84 2.78 6.39
CA ASP A 74 -6.53 3.48 5.30
C ASP A 74 -7.94 2.90 5.09
N ILE A 75 -8.97 3.75 5.21
CA ILE A 75 -10.37 3.42 4.93
C ILE A 75 -10.82 4.20 3.69
N CYS A 76 -11.27 3.50 2.66
CA CYS A 76 -11.87 4.10 1.47
C CYS A 76 -13.36 3.81 1.41
N VAL A 77 -14.16 4.88 1.30
CA VAL A 77 -15.61 4.83 1.10
C VAL A 77 -15.91 5.24 -0.33
N TYR A 78 -16.79 4.51 -1.01
CA TYR A 78 -17.14 4.79 -2.40
C TYR A 78 -18.64 4.66 -2.65
N SER A 79 -19.19 5.56 -3.45
CA SER A 79 -20.63 5.65 -3.74
C SER A 79 -20.91 6.06 -5.18
N LYS A 80 -22.16 5.87 -5.63
CA LYS A 80 -22.60 6.28 -6.97
C LYS A 80 -23.14 7.70 -6.99
N THR A 81 -23.88 8.10 -5.96
CA THR A 81 -24.49 9.43 -5.81
C THR A 81 -24.02 10.13 -4.54
N MET A 82 -24.16 11.46 -4.48
CA MET A 82 -23.73 12.25 -3.31
C MET A 82 -24.59 11.93 -2.09
N ASP A 83 -25.90 11.75 -2.27
CA ASP A 83 -26.83 11.43 -1.17
C ASP A 83 -26.48 10.09 -0.51
N GLU A 84 -26.22 9.05 -1.33
CA GLU A 84 -25.68 7.78 -0.82
C GLU A 84 -24.34 7.96 -0.13
N HIS A 85 -23.47 8.84 -0.64
CA HIS A 85 -22.15 9.06 -0.09
C HIS A 85 -22.18 9.68 1.31
N VAL A 86 -23.05 10.66 1.53
CA VAL A 86 -23.24 11.26 2.85
C VAL A 86 -23.68 10.20 3.86
N GLU A 87 -24.61 9.32 3.48
CA GLU A 87 -25.07 8.24 4.36
C GLU A 87 -23.98 7.19 4.61
N HIS A 88 -23.26 6.76 3.58
CA HIS A 88 -22.15 5.81 3.71
C HIS A 88 -21.05 6.34 4.64
N VAL A 89 -20.66 7.60 4.48
CA VAL A 89 -19.66 8.25 5.35
C VAL A 89 -20.18 8.35 6.78
N ARG A 90 -21.46 8.73 6.97
CA ARG A 90 -22.09 8.78 8.30
C ARG A 90 -21.99 7.44 9.02
N VAL A 91 -22.39 6.34 8.36
CA VAL A 91 -22.32 4.99 8.93
C VAL A 91 -20.88 4.61 9.31
N VAL A 92 -19.90 4.94 8.49
CA VAL A 92 -18.48 4.70 8.81
C VAL A 92 -18.04 5.50 10.03
N LEU A 93 -18.38 6.79 10.10
CA LEU A 93 -18.05 7.66 11.24
C LEU A 93 -18.73 7.19 12.54
N GLU A 94 -19.97 6.69 12.47
CA GLU A 94 -20.67 6.12 13.63
C GLU A 94 -19.95 4.89 14.18
N VAL A 95 -19.47 4.00 13.29
CA VAL A 95 -18.67 2.84 13.70
C VAL A 95 -17.37 3.28 14.35
N LEU A 96 -16.66 4.26 13.75
CA LEU A 96 -15.44 4.81 14.34
C LEU A 96 -15.69 5.43 15.72
N CYS A 97 -16.78 6.19 15.87
CA CYS A 97 -17.16 6.81 17.14
C CYS A 97 -17.47 5.74 18.21
N LYS A 98 -18.23 4.71 17.86
CA LYS A 98 -18.59 3.60 18.75
C LYS A 98 -17.36 2.84 19.25
N GLU A 99 -16.44 2.53 18.35
CA GLU A 99 -15.21 1.80 18.66
C GLU A 99 -14.09 2.70 19.20
N LYS A 100 -14.36 4.02 19.35
CA LYS A 100 -13.39 5.04 19.79
C LYS A 100 -12.12 5.05 18.95
N LEU A 101 -12.30 4.90 17.63
CA LEU A 101 -11.26 5.03 16.63
C LEU A 101 -11.28 6.46 16.08
N TYR A 102 -10.13 7.11 16.11
CA TYR A 102 -9.95 8.49 15.72
C TYR A 102 -9.23 8.56 14.37
N ALA A 103 -9.70 9.47 13.51
CA ALA A 103 -9.08 9.79 12.23
C ALA A 103 -8.32 11.12 12.30
N ARG A 104 -7.28 11.26 11.48
CA ARG A 104 -6.54 12.52 11.28
C ARG A 104 -7.24 13.32 10.20
N LEU A 105 -7.99 14.34 10.61
CA LEU A 105 -8.80 15.15 9.70
C LEU A 105 -7.95 15.82 8.60
N ASP A 106 -6.73 16.24 8.92
CA ASP A 106 -5.76 16.85 8.00
C ASP A 106 -5.33 15.92 6.86
N LYS A 107 -5.47 14.60 7.05
CA LYS A 107 -5.14 13.57 6.06
C LYS A 107 -6.37 12.92 5.42
N CYS A 108 -7.56 13.24 5.92
CA CYS A 108 -8.80 12.74 5.35
C CYS A 108 -9.16 13.55 4.10
N VAL A 109 -9.73 12.86 3.12
CA VAL A 109 -10.24 13.46 1.88
C VAL A 109 -11.69 13.04 1.74
N PHE A 110 -12.59 13.99 1.50
CA PHE A 110 -14.03 13.73 1.44
C PHE A 110 -14.62 14.09 0.08
N ALA A 111 -15.51 13.22 -0.41
CA ALA A 111 -16.38 13.43 -1.56
C ALA A 111 -15.66 13.94 -2.83
N VAL A 112 -14.57 13.27 -3.20
CA VAL A 112 -13.77 13.56 -4.41
C VAL A 112 -14.09 12.58 -5.54
N ASP A 113 -13.84 12.99 -6.77
CA ASP A 113 -13.99 12.17 -7.99
C ASP A 113 -12.84 11.15 -8.17
N LYS A 114 -11.67 11.47 -7.61
CA LYS A 114 -10.46 10.63 -7.63
C LYS A 114 -9.80 10.61 -6.26
N VAL A 115 -9.35 9.44 -5.81
CA VAL A 115 -8.66 9.30 -4.52
C VAL A 115 -7.44 8.41 -4.62
N ASN A 116 -6.34 8.81 -3.97
CA ASN A 116 -5.15 7.99 -3.86
C ASN A 116 -5.28 7.01 -2.69
N PHE A 117 -5.32 5.71 -3.00
CA PHE A 117 -5.48 4.63 -2.04
C PHE A 117 -4.47 3.52 -2.36
N LEU A 118 -3.66 3.11 -1.37
CA LEU A 118 -2.62 2.08 -1.52
C LEU A 118 -1.60 2.33 -2.64
N GLY A 119 -1.34 3.60 -2.95
CA GLY A 119 -0.43 4.01 -4.02
C GLY A 119 -0.96 3.70 -5.42
N HIS A 120 -2.29 3.68 -5.55
CA HIS A 120 -3.07 3.70 -6.78
C HIS A 120 -4.07 4.85 -6.71
N THR A 121 -4.40 5.45 -7.85
CA THR A 121 -5.45 6.45 -7.99
C THR A 121 -6.74 5.75 -8.41
N ILE A 122 -7.74 5.74 -7.53
CA ILE A 122 -9.07 5.20 -7.81
C ILE A 122 -9.92 6.32 -8.38
N SER A 123 -10.60 6.06 -9.50
CA SER A 123 -11.53 6.99 -10.14
C SER A 123 -12.75 6.26 -10.71
N GLY A 124 -13.73 7.00 -11.22
CA GLY A 124 -14.88 6.42 -11.93
C GLY A 124 -14.51 5.60 -13.17
N ASP A 125 -13.35 5.87 -13.77
CA ASP A 125 -12.84 5.17 -14.94
C ASP A 125 -12.09 3.87 -14.61
N GLY A 126 -11.71 3.67 -13.34
CA GLY A 126 -10.95 2.48 -12.93
C GLY A 126 -9.85 2.76 -11.90
N LEU A 127 -8.93 1.80 -11.78
CA LEU A 127 -7.81 1.80 -10.82
C LEU A 127 -6.52 2.16 -11.54
N GLN A 128 -6.24 3.46 -11.64
CA GLN A 128 -5.02 3.94 -12.26
C GLN A 128 -3.83 3.78 -11.32
N VAL A 129 -2.67 3.40 -11.86
CA VAL A 129 -1.44 3.37 -11.07
C VAL A 129 -0.94 4.81 -10.88
N ASP A 130 -0.44 5.13 -9.69
CA ASP A 130 0.06 6.47 -9.38
C ASP A 130 1.14 6.90 -10.41
N SER A 131 0.90 8.03 -11.09
CA SER A 131 1.77 8.57 -12.13
C SER A 131 3.21 8.82 -11.67
N SER A 132 3.43 9.08 -10.37
CA SER A 132 4.78 9.23 -9.80
C SER A 132 5.58 7.92 -9.85
N LYS A 133 4.92 6.77 -9.70
CA LYS A 133 5.57 5.45 -9.84
C LYS A 133 5.88 5.15 -11.30
N VAL A 134 4.99 5.52 -12.21
CA VAL A 134 5.22 5.39 -13.66
C VAL A 134 6.44 6.21 -14.09
N ARG A 135 6.52 7.46 -13.63
CA ARG A 135 7.64 8.35 -13.90
C ARG A 135 8.96 7.88 -13.27
N ALA A 136 8.92 7.36 -12.05
CA ALA A 136 10.10 6.76 -11.42
C ALA A 136 10.61 5.54 -12.20
N ILE A 137 9.72 4.76 -12.82
CA ILE A 137 10.10 3.67 -13.72
C ILE A 137 10.65 4.23 -15.03
N GLU A 138 10.06 5.28 -15.60
CA GLU A 138 10.53 5.93 -16.83
C GLU A 138 11.94 6.52 -16.67
N GLU A 139 12.22 7.19 -15.56
CA GLU A 139 13.51 7.79 -15.25
C GLU A 139 14.52 6.76 -14.71
N TRP A 140 14.11 5.49 -14.53
CA TRP A 140 14.98 4.44 -13.98
C TRP A 140 16.18 4.18 -14.89
N ALA A 141 17.39 4.50 -14.38
CA ALA A 141 18.64 4.34 -15.10
C ALA A 141 19.02 2.85 -15.25
N ALA A 142 19.79 2.53 -16.29
CA ALA A 142 20.33 1.19 -16.44
C ALA A 142 21.20 0.84 -15.22
N PRO A 143 21.01 -0.34 -14.59
CA PRO A 143 21.80 -0.74 -13.43
C PRO A 143 23.30 -0.73 -13.73
N THR A 144 24.09 -0.13 -12.85
CA THR A 144 25.56 -0.09 -12.94
C THR A 144 26.23 -1.20 -12.13
N ASN A 145 25.47 -1.83 -11.23
CA ASN A 145 25.93 -2.90 -10.37
C ASN A 145 24.83 -3.93 -10.05
N ARG A 146 25.25 -5.08 -9.52
CA ARG A 146 24.37 -6.20 -9.15
C ARG A 146 23.29 -5.81 -8.14
N LYS A 147 23.57 -4.91 -7.20
CA LYS A 147 22.62 -4.49 -6.16
C LYS A 147 21.47 -3.69 -6.78
N GLU A 148 21.77 -2.76 -7.67
CA GLU A 148 20.78 -2.00 -8.44
C GLU A 148 19.94 -2.93 -9.32
N LEU A 149 20.58 -3.92 -9.95
CA LEU A 149 19.86 -4.91 -10.76
C LEU A 149 18.89 -5.74 -9.92
N LEU A 150 19.30 -6.21 -8.74
CA LEU A 150 18.43 -6.93 -7.82
C LEU A 150 17.26 -6.07 -7.33
N SER A 151 17.48 -4.77 -7.10
CA SER A 151 16.41 -3.82 -6.75
C SER A 151 15.37 -3.71 -7.87
N PHE A 152 15.83 -3.56 -9.12
CA PHE A 152 14.96 -3.54 -10.30
C PHE A 152 14.19 -4.87 -10.46
N LEU A 153 14.86 -6.01 -10.33
CA LEU A 153 14.23 -7.35 -10.41
C LEU A 153 13.17 -7.55 -9.33
N GLY A 154 13.40 -7.05 -8.11
CA GLY A 154 12.43 -7.10 -7.02
C GLY A 154 11.17 -6.30 -7.33
N MET A 155 11.33 -5.07 -7.83
CA MET A 155 10.22 -4.21 -8.24
C MET A 155 9.46 -4.81 -9.43
N ALA A 156 10.16 -5.19 -10.51
CA ALA A 156 9.53 -5.80 -11.68
C ALA A 156 8.81 -7.13 -11.33
N GLY A 157 9.34 -7.86 -10.34
CA GLY A 157 8.74 -9.06 -9.79
C GLY A 157 7.37 -8.84 -9.13
N TYR A 158 7.15 -7.68 -8.49
CA TYR A 158 5.86 -7.31 -7.91
C TYR A 158 4.78 -7.21 -9.00
N TYR A 159 5.13 -6.65 -10.16
CA TYR A 159 4.24 -6.45 -11.30
C TYR A 159 4.25 -7.62 -12.31
N ARG A 160 4.94 -8.74 -12.01
CA ARG A 160 5.12 -9.86 -12.96
C ARG A 160 3.83 -10.42 -13.56
N LYS A 161 2.71 -10.38 -12.81
CA LYS A 161 1.40 -10.90 -13.26
C LYS A 161 0.83 -10.09 -14.43
N PHE A 162 1.32 -8.88 -14.64
CA PHE A 162 0.85 -7.94 -15.67
C PHE A 162 1.76 -7.93 -16.91
N ILE A 163 2.91 -8.59 -16.85
CA ILE A 163 3.88 -8.66 -17.95
C ILE A 163 3.79 -10.03 -18.62
N ALA A 164 3.28 -10.06 -19.86
CA ALA A 164 3.25 -11.29 -20.65
C ALA A 164 4.68 -11.82 -20.87
N ASN A 165 4.87 -13.13 -20.70
CA ASN A 165 6.17 -13.79 -20.88
C ASN A 165 7.31 -13.23 -20.00
N TYR A 166 6.98 -12.67 -18.82
CA TYR A 166 7.96 -12.07 -17.89
C TYR A 166 9.22 -12.91 -17.69
N ALA A 167 9.07 -14.22 -17.45
CA ALA A 167 10.19 -15.13 -17.20
C ALA A 167 11.20 -15.18 -18.37
N LYS A 168 10.72 -15.07 -19.62
CA LYS A 168 11.56 -15.07 -20.81
C LYS A 168 12.25 -13.73 -21.02
N LEU A 169 11.56 -12.62 -20.73
CA LEU A 169 12.08 -11.27 -20.88
C LEU A 169 13.18 -10.95 -19.86
N ILE A 170 13.00 -11.42 -18.63
CA ILE A 170 13.92 -11.16 -17.52
C ILE A 170 15.16 -12.07 -17.55
N LEU A 171 15.13 -13.16 -18.31
CA LEU A 171 16.18 -14.19 -18.31
C LEU A 171 17.60 -13.62 -18.45
N PRO A 172 17.92 -12.78 -19.46
CA PRO A 172 19.28 -12.29 -19.68
C PRO A 172 19.82 -11.47 -18.51
N ILE A 173 18.96 -10.69 -17.86
CA ILE A 173 19.35 -9.85 -16.71
C ILE A 173 19.28 -10.63 -15.39
N SER A 174 18.42 -11.64 -15.25
CA SER A 174 18.39 -12.52 -14.09
C SER A 174 19.65 -13.40 -13.97
N GLU A 175 20.25 -13.77 -15.10
CA GLU A 175 21.51 -14.54 -15.11
C GLU A 175 22.68 -13.69 -14.62
N LEU A 176 22.74 -12.42 -15.03
CA LEU A 176 23.72 -11.45 -14.57
C LEU A 176 23.60 -11.20 -13.05
N ALA A 177 22.42 -11.40 -12.47
CA ALA A 177 22.17 -11.26 -11.03
C ALA A 177 22.67 -12.43 -10.16
N LYS A 178 23.19 -13.54 -10.73
CA LYS A 178 23.77 -14.68 -9.99
C LYS A 178 25.21 -14.45 -9.54
N ASP A 179 25.54 -14.72 -8.26
CA ASP A 179 26.83 -14.37 -7.64
C ASP A 179 28.08 -14.86 -8.38
N LYS A 180 27.98 -15.98 -9.10
CA LYS A 180 29.11 -16.61 -9.82
C LYS A 180 29.37 -16.02 -11.21
N VAL A 181 28.61 -15.01 -11.64
CA VAL A 181 28.71 -14.41 -12.97
C VAL A 181 29.48 -13.08 -12.87
N PRO A 182 30.54 -12.84 -13.64
CA PRO A 182 31.19 -11.53 -13.67
C PRO A 182 30.21 -10.45 -14.14
N TRP A 183 30.28 -9.27 -13.54
CA TRP A 183 29.40 -8.17 -13.89
C TRP A 183 29.85 -7.54 -15.21
N GLU A 184 29.12 -7.82 -16.29
CA GLU A 184 29.34 -7.24 -17.60
C GLU A 184 28.01 -6.85 -18.25
N TRP A 185 27.75 -5.54 -18.34
CA TRP A 185 26.51 -5.01 -18.91
C TRP A 185 26.59 -4.89 -20.43
N LEU A 186 26.28 -5.98 -21.13
CA LEU A 186 26.19 -6.06 -22.58
C LEU A 186 24.85 -5.57 -23.17
N ASP A 187 24.83 -5.32 -24.48
CA ASP A 187 23.64 -4.91 -25.24
C ASP A 187 22.42 -5.81 -25.06
N ARG A 188 22.63 -7.13 -24.90
CA ARG A 188 21.53 -8.07 -24.64
C ARG A 188 20.83 -7.80 -23.31
N HIS A 189 21.58 -7.37 -22.29
CA HIS A 189 21.06 -7.01 -20.98
C HIS A 189 20.32 -5.68 -21.07
N ASN A 190 20.87 -4.71 -21.80
CA ASN A 190 20.22 -3.42 -22.04
C ASN A 190 18.90 -3.57 -22.81
N LYS A 191 18.87 -4.39 -23.86
CA LYS A 191 17.64 -4.71 -24.61
C LYS A 191 16.59 -5.36 -23.71
N ALA A 192 16.97 -6.35 -22.91
CA ALA A 192 16.05 -6.98 -21.96
C ALA A 192 15.51 -5.98 -20.92
N PHE A 193 16.37 -5.13 -20.37
CA PHE A 193 15.99 -4.07 -19.44
C PHE A 193 14.98 -3.09 -20.05
N LEU A 194 15.25 -2.57 -21.25
CA LEU A 194 14.36 -1.64 -21.95
C LEU A 194 13.02 -2.27 -22.31
N VAL A 195 12.98 -3.53 -22.74
CA VAL A 195 11.73 -4.24 -23.05
C VAL A 195 10.88 -4.43 -21.80
N VAL A 196 11.49 -4.80 -20.67
CA VAL A 196 10.77 -4.95 -19.39
C VAL A 196 10.28 -3.60 -18.89
N LYS A 197 11.10 -2.55 -19.02
CA LYS A 197 10.74 -1.17 -18.68
C LYS A 197 9.54 -0.67 -19.49
N ALA A 198 9.56 -0.88 -20.81
CA ALA A 198 8.45 -0.52 -21.69
C ALA A 198 7.16 -1.32 -21.38
N ALA A 199 7.29 -2.61 -21.07
CA ALA A 199 6.14 -3.44 -20.68
C ALA A 199 5.51 -3.00 -19.35
N LEU A 200 6.32 -2.52 -18.41
CA LEU A 200 5.85 -1.92 -17.16
C LEU A 200 5.09 -0.61 -17.43
N GLN A 201 5.59 0.24 -18.33
CA GLN A 201 4.97 1.52 -18.68
C GLN A 201 3.61 1.34 -19.36
N GLN A 202 3.54 0.56 -20.44
CA GLN A 202 2.29 0.37 -21.21
C GLN A 202 1.13 -0.16 -20.36
N ARG A 203 1.41 -1.06 -19.43
CA ARG A 203 0.34 -1.69 -18.62
C ARG A 203 -0.09 -0.83 -17.44
N MET A 204 0.74 0.08 -16.95
CA MET A 204 0.38 1.02 -15.88
C MET A 204 -0.57 2.13 -16.34
N GLU A 205 -0.60 2.43 -17.64
CA GLU A 205 -1.54 3.39 -18.25
C GLU A 205 -2.91 2.79 -18.57
N THR A 206 -3.03 1.45 -18.63
CA THR A 206 -4.24 0.75 -19.08
C THR A 206 -4.97 0.00 -17.94
N CYS A 207 -4.55 0.16 -16.69
CA CYS A 207 -5.28 -0.29 -15.49
C CYS A 207 -6.08 0.89 -14.91
#